data_AF-A0AA36IJ72-F1
#
_entry.id   AF-A0AA36IJ72-F1
#
_cell.length_a   1.000
_cell.length_b   1.000
_cell.length_c   1.000
_cell.angle_alpha   90.00
_cell.angle_beta   90.00
_cell.angle_gamma   90.00
#
_symmetry.space_group_name_H-M   'P 1'
#
loop_
_entity.id
_entity.type
_entity.pdbx_description
1 polymer ?
#
loop_
_entity_poly.entity_id
_entity_poly.type
_entity_poly.pdbx_seq_one_letter_code
_entity_poly.pdbx_strand_id
1 'polypeptide(L)'
;MASSCLSTTGSAALALAAQVRMIFRVQGLWTAAKLDSDYATSATSDSGEESDEVIPPKPVFAAPEVPSGYQFVQHKKSKTLHLVDLKFPRSTECGRAVNQNYTDKPVVRWDSAVCHLCKRKHKV
;
A
#
# COMPACT_ATOMS: atom_id res chain seq x y z
N MET A 1 25.30 -24.30 -63.06
CA MET A 1 23.96 -24.91 -63.17
C MET A 1 23.23 -24.51 -61.89
N ALA A 2 22.53 -23.37 -61.93
CA ALA A 2 21.06 -23.27 -61.99
C ALA A 2 20.43 -23.97 -60.76
N SER A 3 19.77 -23.28 -59.83
CA SER A 3 18.45 -22.65 -60.00
C SER A 3 18.05 -22.01 -58.66
N SER A 4 17.66 -20.72 -58.60
CA SER A 4 16.26 -20.20 -58.51
C SER A 4 15.44 -20.82 -57.36
N CYS A 5 14.61 -20.11 -56.58
CA CYS A 5 13.82 -18.92 -56.86
C CYS A 5 13.34 -18.27 -55.55
N LEU A 6 13.21 -16.95 -55.59
CA LEU A 6 12.43 -16.14 -54.65
C LEU A 6 10.92 -16.39 -54.82
N SER A 7 10.19 -15.88 -53.84
CA SER A 7 8.78 -15.42 -53.87
C SER A 7 7.76 -16.41 -53.29
N THR A 8 7.09 -15.98 -52.21
CA THR A 8 5.62 -15.93 -52.17
C THR A 8 5.23 -14.87 -51.15
N THR A 9 4.80 -13.72 -51.65
CA THR A 9 3.94 -12.77 -50.95
C THR A 9 2.52 -13.34 -50.94
N GLY A 10 1.89 -13.32 -49.77
CA GLY A 10 0.47 -13.57 -49.62
C GLY A 10 0.10 -13.53 -48.15
N SER A 11 -1.06 -13.08 -47.72
CA SER A 11 -2.11 -12.29 -48.35
C SER A 11 -2.90 -11.75 -47.17
N ALA A 12 -3.42 -10.54 -47.30
CA ALA A 12 -4.25 -9.90 -46.31
C ALA A 12 -5.43 -10.80 -45.89
N ALA A 13 -5.67 -10.91 -44.59
CA ALA A 13 -6.92 -11.44 -44.07
C ALA A 13 -7.21 -10.90 -42.67
N LEU A 14 -8.17 -9.99 -42.65
CA LEU A 14 -9.24 -9.92 -41.66
C LEU A 14 -8.89 -9.46 -40.25
N ALA A 15 -9.13 -8.16 -40.09
CA ALA A 15 -9.76 -7.53 -38.94
C ALA A 15 -10.45 -8.51 -37.96
N LEU A 16 -10.06 -8.44 -36.69
CA LEU A 16 -10.98 -8.68 -35.60
C LEU A 16 -10.85 -7.56 -34.55
N ALA A 17 -12.02 -7.06 -34.20
CA ALA A 17 -12.29 -5.92 -33.35
C ALA A 17 -11.66 -6.02 -31.95
N ALA A 18 -11.23 -4.88 -31.43
CA ALA A 18 -11.15 -4.65 -29.99
C ALA A 18 -11.44 -3.17 -29.70
N GLN A 19 -12.72 -2.83 -29.83
CA GLN A 19 -13.26 -1.55 -29.40
C GLN A 19 -13.76 -1.74 -27.97
N VAL A 20 -12.94 -1.38 -26.98
CA VAL A 20 -13.39 -1.25 -25.59
C VAL A 20 -13.06 0.16 -25.12
N ARG A 21 -14.02 1.06 -25.39
CA ARG A 21 -14.25 2.24 -24.56
C ARG A 21 -14.73 1.74 -23.21
N MET A 22 -14.06 2.11 -22.12
CA MET A 22 -14.73 2.52 -20.88
C MET A 22 -13.82 3.49 -20.13
N ILE A 23 -14.13 4.76 -20.36
CA ILE A 23 -13.69 5.92 -19.61
C ILE A 23 -14.38 5.83 -18.24
N PHE A 24 -13.65 5.44 -17.19
CA PHE A 24 -14.14 5.55 -15.81
C PHE A 24 -13.89 6.97 -15.31
N ARG A 25 -14.74 7.90 -15.73
CA ARG A 25 -14.81 9.27 -15.23
C ARG A 25 -15.69 9.27 -13.97
N VAL A 26 -15.13 8.87 -12.82
CA VAL A 26 -15.77 9.18 -11.53
C VAL A 26 -15.51 10.66 -11.27
N GLN A 27 -16.40 11.49 -11.81
CA GLN A 27 -16.56 12.86 -11.36
C GLN A 27 -17.18 12.78 -9.97
N GLY A 28 -16.32 12.82 -8.96
CA GLY A 28 -16.72 13.18 -7.62
C GLY A 28 -17.40 14.54 -7.71
N LEU A 29 -18.66 14.58 -7.30
CA LEU A 29 -19.52 15.73 -7.23
C LEU A 29 -19.09 16.52 -5.99
N TRP A 30 -18.16 17.48 -6.16
CA TRP A 30 -17.83 18.42 -5.09
C TRP A 30 -18.92 19.49 -5.11
N THR A 31 -19.97 19.31 -4.31
CA THR A 31 -20.93 20.36 -4.02
C THR A 31 -20.20 21.45 -3.24
N ALA A 32 -20.00 22.60 -3.89
CA ALA A 32 -19.53 23.82 -3.25
C ALA A 32 -20.59 24.28 -2.25
N ALA A 33 -20.40 23.92 -0.97
CA ALA A 33 -21.14 24.52 0.11
C ALA A 33 -20.71 25.99 0.21
N LYS A 34 -21.67 26.86 -0.07
CA LYS A 34 -21.59 28.31 0.06
C LYS A 34 -21.39 28.63 1.55
N LEU A 35 -20.17 28.98 1.94
CA LEU A 35 -19.83 29.48 3.27
C LEU A 35 -20.09 30.99 3.28
N ASP A 36 -21.29 31.37 3.70
CA ASP A 36 -21.60 32.69 4.24
C ASP A 36 -22.45 32.43 5.49
N SER A 37 -21.83 32.58 6.66
CA SER A 37 -22.50 32.56 7.97
C SER A 37 -21.47 32.92 9.03
N ASP A 38 -21.41 34.21 9.34
CA ASP A 38 -21.20 34.79 10.66
C ASP A 38 -20.42 33.95 11.69
N TYR A 39 -19.20 34.40 11.94
CA TYR A 39 -18.40 34.06 13.11
C TYR A 39 -19.14 34.50 14.38
N ALA A 40 -20.00 33.63 14.89
CA ALA A 40 -20.49 33.69 16.26
C ALA A 40 -19.58 32.81 17.11
N THR A 41 -18.77 33.45 17.96
CA THR A 41 -18.09 32.81 19.09
C THR A 41 -19.16 32.21 20.02
N SER A 42 -19.53 30.95 19.78
CA SER A 42 -20.32 30.17 20.73
C SER A 42 -19.47 29.95 21.97
N ALA A 43 -19.68 30.78 22.98
CA ALA A 43 -19.10 30.64 24.30
C ALA A 43 -19.34 29.21 24.80
N THR A 44 -18.24 28.49 25.04
CA THR A 44 -18.26 27.18 25.70
C THR A 44 -18.83 27.37 27.11
N SER A 45 -20.04 26.83 27.34
CA SER A 45 -20.60 26.70 28.67
C SER A 45 -19.99 25.45 29.31
N ASP A 46 -19.05 25.67 30.22
CA ASP A 46 -18.52 24.65 31.14
C ASP A 46 -19.61 24.32 32.15
N SER A 47 -20.41 23.28 31.84
CA SER A 47 -21.36 22.71 32.79
C SER A 47 -20.66 21.53 33.45
N GLY A 48 -20.05 21.78 34.61
CA GLY A 48 -19.40 20.78 35.43
C GLY A 48 -20.41 19.75 35.95
N GLU A 49 -20.52 18.63 35.25
CA GLU A 49 -21.05 17.39 35.78
C GLU A 49 -19.87 16.47 36.13
N GLU A 50 -19.70 16.24 37.43
CA GLU A 50 -18.89 15.16 38.00
C GLU A 50 -19.50 13.83 37.55
N SER A 51 -19.16 13.41 36.34
CA SER A 51 -19.33 12.04 35.90
C SER A 51 -18.02 11.35 36.24
N ASP A 52 -18.05 10.24 36.99
CA ASP A 52 -16.90 9.37 37.19
C ASP A 52 -16.25 9.07 35.83
N GLU A 53 -15.22 9.85 35.48
CA GLU A 53 -14.50 9.74 34.23
C GLU A 53 -13.73 8.42 34.29
N VAL A 54 -14.38 7.35 33.82
CA VAL A 54 -13.70 6.10 33.49
C VAL A 54 -12.73 6.44 32.35
N ILE A 55 -11.52 6.83 32.72
CA ILE A 55 -10.44 7.12 31.78
C ILE A 55 -10.24 5.84 30.96
N PRO A 56 -10.56 5.83 29.66
CA PRO A 56 -10.36 4.64 28.85
C PRO A 56 -8.87 4.31 28.86
N PRO A 57 -8.49 3.02 28.98
CA PRO A 57 -7.08 2.65 28.96
C PRO A 57 -6.46 3.15 27.65
N LYS A 58 -5.41 3.97 27.76
CA LYS A 58 -4.67 4.45 26.59
C LYS A 58 -4.17 3.23 25.81
N PRO A 59 -4.47 3.10 24.51
CA PRO A 59 -3.98 1.97 23.73
C PRO A 59 -2.45 2.02 23.71
N VAL A 60 -1.82 1.01 24.30
CA VAL A 60 -0.38 0.85 24.21
C VAL A 60 -0.08 0.35 22.80
N PHE A 61 0.48 1.22 21.95
CA PHE A 61 0.92 0.83 20.62
C PHE A 61 2.16 -0.06 20.74
N ALA A 62 1.95 -1.38 20.65
CA ALA A 62 3.03 -2.34 20.62
C ALA A 62 3.78 -2.26 19.28
N ALA A 63 5.10 -2.49 19.32
CA ALA A 63 5.89 -2.65 18.11
C ALA A 63 5.44 -3.94 17.37
N PRO A 64 5.45 -3.95 16.03
CA PRO A 64 5.11 -5.15 15.29
C PRO A 64 6.12 -6.26 15.59
N GLU A 65 5.61 -7.43 15.96
CA GLU A 65 6.43 -8.58 16.30
C GLU A 65 6.77 -9.41 15.05
N VAL A 66 7.98 -9.98 15.05
CA VAL A 66 8.43 -10.85 13.95
C VAL A 66 7.86 -12.26 14.15
N PRO A 67 7.15 -12.83 13.17
CA PRO A 67 6.70 -14.21 13.22
C PRO A 67 7.87 -15.20 13.24
N SER A 68 7.68 -16.37 13.85
CA SER A 68 8.72 -17.41 13.92
C SER A 68 9.22 -17.84 12.54
N GLY A 69 10.53 -17.89 12.34
CA GLY A 69 11.13 -18.30 11.06
C GLY A 69 11.26 -17.17 10.02
N TYR A 70 10.83 -15.96 10.36
CA TYR A 70 10.95 -14.79 9.51
C TYR A 70 11.93 -13.78 10.11
N GLN A 71 12.35 -12.83 9.27
CA GLN A 71 13.07 -11.64 9.70
C GLN A 71 12.50 -10.40 9.02
N PHE A 72 12.58 -9.25 9.72
CA PHE A 72 12.34 -7.97 9.08
C PHE A 72 13.56 -7.51 8.29
N VAL A 73 13.28 -6.98 7.10
CA VAL A 73 14.21 -6.17 6.32
C VAL A 73 13.55 -4.83 6.03
N GLN A 74 14.31 -3.75 6.12
CA GLN A 74 13.78 -2.41 5.88
C GLN A 74 14.28 -1.86 4.55
N HIS A 75 13.39 -1.38 3.70
CA HIS A 75 13.81 -0.69 2.49
C HIS A 75 14.43 0.67 2.85
N LYS A 76 15.66 0.95 2.40
CA LYS A 76 16.44 2.13 2.79
C LYS A 76 15.73 3.46 2.49
N LYS A 77 15.08 3.56 1.33
CA LYS A 77 14.34 4.75 0.87
C LYS A 77 12.98 4.95 1.56
N SER A 78 12.05 3.99 1.41
CA SER A 78 10.69 4.12 1.94
C SER A 78 10.57 3.82 3.43
N LYS A 79 11.62 3.32 4.08
CA LYS A 79 11.65 2.88 5.48
C LYS A 79 10.59 1.81 5.81
N THR A 80 10.00 1.19 4.79
CA THR A 80 8.98 0.15 4.95
C THR A 80 9.63 -1.17 5.37
N LEU A 81 9.04 -1.83 6.36
CA LEU A 81 9.40 -3.16 6.81
C LEU A 81 8.76 -4.21 5.91
N HIS A 82 9.56 -5.16 5.48
CA HIS A 82 9.15 -6.35 4.74
C HIS A 82 9.58 -7.59 5.51
N LEU A 83 8.78 -8.65 5.41
CA LEU A 83 9.13 -9.96 5.95
C LEU A 83 9.89 -10.76 4.91
N VAL A 84 10.92 -11.44 5.36
CA VAL A 84 11.73 -12.39 4.58
C VAL A 84 11.77 -13.70 5.35
N ASP A 85 11.49 -14.81 4.67
CA ASP A 85 11.65 -16.15 5.23
C ASP A 85 13.15 -16.45 5.39
N LEU A 86 13.56 -16.92 6.57
CA LEU A 86 14.94 -17.32 6.84
C LEU A 86 15.40 -18.46 5.92
N LYS A 87 14.47 -19.29 5.41
CA LYS A 87 14.77 -20.35 4.43
C LYS A 87 15.08 -19.81 3.04
N PHE A 88 14.48 -18.67 2.67
CA PHE A 88 14.57 -18.10 1.32
C PHE A 88 14.90 -16.60 1.37
N PRO A 89 16.15 -16.23 1.70
CA PRO A 89 16.51 -14.83 1.97
C PRO A 89 16.51 -13.91 0.73
N ARG A 90 16.33 -14.45 -0.47
CA ARG A 90 16.40 -13.69 -1.73
C ARG A 90 15.10 -12.94 -2.05
N SER A 91 13.99 -13.33 -1.44
CA SER A 91 12.67 -12.77 -1.71
C SER A 91 11.94 -12.41 -0.43
N THR A 92 11.30 -11.26 -0.45
CA THR A 92 10.32 -10.88 0.58
C THR A 92 9.00 -11.62 0.36
N GLU A 93 8.22 -11.78 1.41
CA GLU A 93 6.88 -12.38 1.35
C GLU A 93 5.91 -11.62 0.45
N CYS A 94 6.12 -10.33 0.24
CA CYS A 94 5.33 -9.55 -0.73
C CYS A 94 5.75 -9.75 -2.20
N GLY A 95 6.72 -10.63 -2.48
CA GLY A 95 7.19 -10.95 -3.83
C GLY A 95 8.26 -9.99 -4.38
N ARG A 96 8.76 -9.06 -3.57
CA ARG A 96 9.88 -8.17 -3.98
C ARG A 96 11.22 -8.86 -3.73
N ALA A 97 12.16 -8.71 -4.66
CA ALA A 97 13.53 -9.17 -4.50
C ALA A 97 14.29 -8.36 -3.45
N VAL A 98 15.05 -9.05 -2.60
CA VAL A 98 15.94 -8.44 -1.61
C VAL A 98 17.25 -8.08 -2.30
N ASN A 99 17.48 -6.78 -2.45
CA ASN A 99 18.68 -6.19 -3.05
C ASN A 99 19.46 -5.37 -2.01
N GLN A 100 20.56 -4.75 -2.42
CA GLN A 100 21.37 -3.83 -1.58
C GLN A 100 20.59 -2.62 -1.04
N ASN A 101 19.38 -2.38 -1.55
CA ASN A 101 18.48 -1.32 -1.09
C ASN A 101 17.75 -1.66 0.22
N TYR A 102 17.94 -2.85 0.76
CA TYR A 102 17.39 -3.25 2.03
C TYR A 102 18.47 -3.23 3.12
N THR A 103 18.03 -2.98 4.35
CA THR A 103 18.83 -3.10 5.57
C THR A 103 18.30 -4.29 6.34
N ASP A 104 19.20 -5.22 6.65
CA ASP A 104 18.89 -6.39 7.47
C ASP A 104 18.78 -6.00 8.94
N LYS A 105 17.88 -6.66 9.68
CA LYS A 105 17.66 -6.45 11.13
C LYS A 105 17.50 -4.96 11.52
N PRO A 106 16.50 -4.26 10.94
CA PRO A 106 16.22 -2.88 11.31
C PRO A 106 15.73 -2.78 12.76
N VAL A 107 15.98 -1.62 13.39
CA VAL A 107 15.38 -1.29 14.68
C VAL A 107 13.89 -1.04 14.47
N VAL A 108 13.05 -1.93 14.98
CA VAL A 108 11.59 -1.82 14.88
C VAL A 108 11.06 -0.97 16.04
N ARG A 109 10.27 0.02 15.68
CA ARG A 109 9.55 0.89 16.61
C ARG A 109 8.04 0.72 16.42
N TRP A 110 7.26 1.21 17.38
CA TRP A 110 5.79 1.17 17.34
C TRP A 110 5.17 1.91 16.14
N ASP A 111 5.88 2.87 15.55
CA ASP A 111 5.48 3.67 14.38
C ASP A 111 6.05 3.13 13.05
N SER A 112 6.72 1.98 13.06
CA SER A 112 7.38 1.46 11.86
C SER A 112 6.37 1.00 10.82
N ALA A 113 6.45 1.56 9.61
CA ALA A 113 5.55 1.21 8.52
C ALA A 113 5.84 -0.22 8.01
N VAL A 114 4.89 -1.14 8.20
CA VAL A 114 4.96 -2.51 7.64
C VAL A 114 4.28 -2.56 6.28
N CYS A 115 4.87 -3.27 5.33
CA CYS A 115 4.26 -3.50 4.02
C CYS A 115 2.89 -4.18 4.17
N HIS A 116 1.84 -3.61 3.58
CA HIS A 116 0.47 -4.10 3.72
C HIS A 116 0.29 -5.57 3.29
N LEU A 117 1.05 -6.04 2.30
CA LEU A 117 1.02 -7.44 1.83
C LEU A 117 1.65 -8.38 2.86
N CYS A 118 2.82 -8.02 3.39
CA CYS A 118 3.47 -8.78 4.46
C CYS A 118 2.60 -8.82 5.72
N LYS A 119 1.99 -7.68 6.07
CA LYS A 119 1.05 -7.54 7.18
C LYS A 119 -0.12 -8.52 7.05
N ARG A 120 -0.75 -8.56 5.87
CA ARG A 120 -1.90 -9.43 5.59
C ARG A 120 -1.56 -10.91 5.66
N LYS A 121 -0.38 -11.30 5.19
CA LYS A 121 0.05 -12.70 5.17
C LYS A 121 0.32 -13.28 6.55
N HIS A 122 0.92 -12.48 7.44
CA HIS A 122 1.43 -12.98 8.73
C HIS A 122 0.80 -12.36 9.98
N LYS A 123 -0.25 -11.54 9.83
CA LYS A 123 -0.92 -10.83 10.94
C LYS A 123 0.06 -10.10 11.87
N VAL A 124 0.97 -9.37 11.24
CA VAL A 124 1.97 -8.49 11.89
C VAL A 124 1.40 -7.10 12.13
#